data_AF-A0A3B3IFS1-F1
#
_entry.id   AF-A0A3B3IFS1-F1
#
_cell.length_a   1.000
_cell.length_b   1.000
_cell.length_c   1.000
_cell.angle_alpha   90.00
_cell.angle_beta   90.00
_cell.angle_gamma   90.00
#
_symmetry.space_group_name_H-M   'P 1'
#
loop_
_entity.id
_entity.type
_entity.pdbx_description
1 polymer ?
#
loop_
_entity_poly.entity_id
_entity_poly.type
_entity_poly.pdbx_seq_one_letter_code
_entity_poly.pdbx_strand_id
1 'polypeptide(L)' 'LPEEEKQKKLSACSRHRYLYIPPCTPENFWEVGFPSTQTCIDRGYIKEESSPPGRMRRRQPFNALFTPKKKEQSLKSP' A
#
# COMPACT_ATOMS: atom_id res chain seq x y z
N LEU A 1 -6.67 -18.78 42.61
CA LEU A 1 -6.95 -19.89 41.69
C LEU A 1 -5.68 -20.71 41.60
N PRO A 2 -5.72 -22.03 41.82
CA PRO A 2 -4.58 -22.91 41.57
C PRO A 2 -4.09 -22.73 40.12
N GLU A 3 -2.77 -22.81 39.90
CA GLU A 3 -2.09 -22.44 38.66
C GLU A 3 -2.71 -23.11 37.42
N GLU A 4 -3.08 -24.38 37.53
CA GLU A 4 -3.68 -25.19 36.47
C GLU A 4 -5.04 -24.65 35.99
N GLU A 5 -5.89 -24.17 36.89
CA GLU A 5 -7.19 -23.61 36.53
C GLU A 5 -7.06 -22.24 35.87
N LYS A 6 -6.02 -21.50 36.24
CA LYS A 6 -5.68 -20.21 35.62
C LYS A 6 -5.18 -20.42 34.19
N GLN A 7 -4.34 -21.42 33.95
CA GLN A 7 -3.89 -21.82 32.61
C GLN A 7 -5.07 -22.23 31.71
N LYS A 8 -5.96 -23.08 32.21
CA LYS A 8 -7.16 -23.50 31.46
C LYS A 8 -8.06 -22.32 31.09
N LYS A 9 -8.33 -21.41 32.03
CA LYS A 9 -9.16 -20.23 31.75
C LYS A 9 -8.51 -19.29 30.72
N LEU A 10 -7.19 -19.07 30.79
CA LEU A 10 -6.46 -18.28 29.79
C LEU A 10 -6.56 -18.87 28.38
N SER A 11 -6.45 -20.20 28.24
CA SER A 11 -6.61 -20.88 26.94
C SER A 11 -8.05 -20.84 26.40
N ALA A 12 -9.05 -20.83 27.30
CA ALA A 12 -10.47 -20.80 26.94
C ALA A 12 -10.97 -19.41 26.54
N CYS A 13 -10.30 -18.34 26.97
CA CYS A 13 -10.73 -16.95 26.76
C CYS A 13 -10.78 -16.49 25.30
N SER A 14 -10.30 -17.27 24.32
CA SER A 14 -10.47 -16.91 22.90
C SER A 14 -10.55 -18.11 21.96
N ARG A 15 -11.65 -18.87 22.04
CA ARG A 15 -11.95 -19.95 21.08
C ARG A 15 -11.87 -19.49 19.62
N HIS A 16 -12.31 -18.27 19.33
CA HIS A 16 -12.26 -17.71 17.98
C HIS A 16 -10.83 -17.42 17.51
N ARG A 17 -9.99 -16.73 18.31
CA ARG A 17 -8.58 -16.48 17.92
C ARG A 17 -7.75 -17.75 17.89
N TYR A 18 -8.10 -18.76 18.68
CA TYR A 18 -7.45 -20.07 18.66
C TYR A 18 -7.74 -20.84 17.37
N LEU A 19 -8.99 -20.83 16.90
CA LEU A 19 -9.39 -21.49 15.65
C LEU A 19 -9.02 -20.66 14.41
N TYR A 20 -9.05 -19.34 14.53
CA TYR A 20 -8.77 -18.38 13.48
C TYR A 20 -7.62 -17.49 13.92
N ILE A 21 -6.43 -18.08 13.97
CA ILE A 21 -5.19 -17.35 14.24
C ILE A 21 -5.00 -16.39 13.05
N PRO A 22 -5.04 -15.06 13.27
CA PRO A 22 -4.73 -14.13 12.21
C PRO A 22 -3.29 -14.39 11.75
N PRO A 23 -3.01 -14.32 10.43
CA PRO A 23 -1.63 -14.44 9.97
C PRO A 23 -0.78 -13.39 10.70
N CYS A 24 0.46 -13.77 11.00
CA CYS A 24 1.41 -12.81 11.53
C CYS A 24 1.47 -11.58 10.63
N THR A 25 1.74 -10.42 11.23
CA THR A 25 1.99 -9.20 10.48
C THR A 25 3.08 -9.47 9.45
N PRO A 26 2.84 -9.21 8.15
CA PRO A 26 3.84 -9.46 7.12
C PRO A 26 5.14 -8.72 7.40
N GLU A 27 6.24 -9.27 6.89
CA GLU A 27 7.55 -8.65 7.03
C GLU A 27 7.51 -7.21 6.49
N ASN A 28 8.10 -6.28 7.23
CA ASN A 28 8.17 -4.85 6.89
C ASN A 28 6.83 -4.07 6.91
N PHE A 29 5.71 -4.67 7.32
CA PHE A 29 4.39 -4.00 7.29
C PHE A 29 4.31 -2.75 8.19
N TRP A 30 4.98 -2.76 9.33
CA TRP A 30 5.00 -1.66 10.31
C TRP A 30 6.19 -0.72 10.16
N GLU A 31 6.95 -0.82 9.06
CA GLU A 31 8.04 0.11 8.84
C GLU A 31 7.49 1.50 8.52
N VAL A 32 8.03 2.48 9.23
CA VAL A 32 7.68 3.88 9.04
C VAL A 32 8.55 4.50 7.95
N GLY A 33 7.92 4.84 6.81
CA GLY A 33 8.59 5.48 5.68
C GLY A 33 8.57 4.65 4.40
N PHE A 34 9.12 5.21 3.33
CA PHE A 34 9.26 4.49 2.06
C PHE A 34 10.60 3.76 2.02
N PRO A 35 10.62 2.46 1.66
CA PRO A 35 11.87 1.74 1.46
C PRO A 35 12.70 2.38 0.34
N SER A 36 14.03 2.30 0.49
CA SER A 36 14.93 2.71 -0.59
C SER A 36 14.76 1.82 -1.82
N THR A 37 15.18 2.29 -3.00
CA THR A 37 15.13 1.47 -4.22
C THR A 37 15.87 0.15 -4.05
N GLN A 38 17.03 0.15 -3.38
CA GLN A 38 17.78 -1.07 -3.08
C GLN A 38 16.95 -2.02 -2.20
N THR A 39 16.37 -1.50 -1.13
CA THR A 39 15.49 -2.27 -0.23
C THR A 39 14.27 -2.84 -0.96
N CYS A 40 13.71 -2.11 -1.92
CA CYS A 40 12.61 -2.61 -2.76
C CYS A 40 13.03 -3.78 -3.66
N ILE A 41 14.27 -3.79 -4.16
CA ILE A 41 14.82 -4.89 -4.96
C ILE A 41 15.04 -6.11 -4.05
N ASP A 42 15.71 -5.91 -2.90
CA ASP A 42 16.02 -6.98 -1.95
C ASP A 42 14.74 -7.67 -1.43
N ARG A 43 13.66 -6.89 -1.22
CA ARG A 43 12.33 -7.40 -0.82
C ARG A 43 11.51 -7.98 -1.96
N GLY A 44 11.98 -7.87 -3.20
CA GLY A 44 11.30 -8.37 -4.40
C GLY A 44 10.10 -7.53 -4.86
N TYR A 45 9.95 -6.29 -4.38
CA TYR A 45 8.95 -5.34 -4.88
C TYR A 45 9.27 -4.88 -6.31
N ILE A 46 10.56 -4.76 -6.62
CA ILE A 46 11.07 -4.40 -7.94
C ILE A 46 11.80 -5.62 -8.51
N LYS A 47 11.38 -6.08 -9.68
CA LYS A 47 12.08 -7.10 -10.46
C LYS A 47 12.89 -6.42 -11.56
N GLU A 48 14.19 -6.65 -11.60
CA GLU A 48 15.05 -6.20 -12.69
C GLU A 48 14.87 -7.15 -13.89
N GLU A 49 13.80 -6.91 -14.66
CA GLU A 49 13.52 -7.66 -15.87
C GLU A 49 14.09 -6.95 -17.10
N SER A 50 14.83 -7.67 -17.95
CA SER A 50 15.42 -7.12 -19.18
C SER A 50 14.39 -6.67 -20.21
N SER A 51 13.15 -7.18 -20.14
CA SER A 51 12.02 -6.80 -21.00
C SER A 51 10.82 -6.43 -20.15
N PRO A 52 10.79 -5.22 -19.56
CA PRO A 52 9.67 -4.81 -18.73
C PRO A 52 8.37 -4.79 -19.56
N PRO A 53 7.22 -5.20 -18.97
CA PRO A 53 5.95 -5.14 -19.67
C PRO A 53 5.67 -3.71 -20.13
N GLY A 54 5.28 -3.58 -21.40
CA GLY A 54 4.96 -2.27 -21.98
C GLY A 54 3.89 -1.56 -21.15
N ARG A 55 4.11 -0.28 -20.85
CA ARG A 55 3.12 0.53 -20.13
C ARG A 55 1.82 0.56 -20.93
N MET A 56 0.76 -0.05 -20.41
CA MET A 56 -0.55 0.02 -21.04
C MET A 56 -1.03 1.48 -21.04
N ARG A 57 -1.05 2.11 -22.21
CA ARG A 57 -1.71 3.42 -22.38
C ARG A 57 -3.21 3.21 -22.26
N ARG A 58 -3.88 4.08 -21.49
CA ARG A 58 -5.34 4.16 -21.52
C ARG A 58 -5.78 4.38 -22.96
N ARG A 59 -6.70 3.53 -23.44
CA ARG A 59 -7.32 3.68 -24.77
C ARG A 59 -8.12 4.97 -24.91
N GLN A 60 -8.65 5.47 -23.79
CA GLN A 60 -9.43 6.70 -23.72
C GLN A 60 -8.77 7.69 -22.75
N PRO A 61 -8.37 8.89 -23.22
CA PRO A 61 -7.89 9.94 -22.33
C PRO A 61 -9.02 10.40 -21.39
N PHE A 62 -8.67 10.89 -20.21
CA PHE A 62 -9.65 11.48 -19.30
C PHE A 62 -10.08 12.84 -19.86
N ASN A 63 -11.39 13.09 -19.91
CA ASN A 63 -11.90 14.41 -20.27
C ASN A 63 -11.54 15.39 -19.14
N ALA A 64 -10.66 16.34 -19.41
CA ALA A 64 -10.39 17.41 -18.47
C ALA A 64 -11.69 18.21 -18.25
N LEU A 65 -12.19 18.22 -17.02
CA LEU A 65 -13.42 18.93 -16.65
C LEU A 65 -13.23 20.46 -16.60
N PHE A 66 -11.98 20.92 -16.71
CA PHE A 66 -11.62 22.32 -16.58
C PHE A 66 -10.82 22.75 -17.80
N THR A 67 -11.26 23.84 -18.41
CA THR A 67 -10.52 24.54 -19.45
C THR A 67 -9.57 25.55 -18.80
N PRO A 68 -8.28 25.62 -19.17
CA PRO A 68 -7.41 26.69 -18.73
C PRO A 68 -8.00 28.04 -19.16
N LYS A 69 -8.03 29.02 -18.25
CA LYS A 69 -8.51 30.37 -18.57
C LYS A 69 -7.62 30.95 -19.69
N LYS A 70 -8.24 31.40 -20.79
CA LYS A 70 -7.54 32.17 -21.82
C LYS A 70 -6.93 33.41 -21.14
N LYS A 71 -5.63 33.65 -21.34
CA LYS A 71 -4.98 34.92 -20.99
C LYS A 71 -5.51 36.02 -21.91
N GLU A 72 -6.68 36.57 -21.61
CA GLU A 72 -7.13 37.83 -22.21
C GLU A 72 -6.48 39.01 -21.49
N GLN A 73 -5.15 39.13 -21.54
CA GLN A 73 -4.43 40.32 -21.11
C GLN A 73 -3.14 40.48 -21.91
N SER A 74 -3.25 40.86 -23.20
CA SER A 74 -2.13 41.45 -23.93
C SER A 74 -2.56 42.45 -25.02
N LEU A 75 -3.78 42.99 -24.93
CA LEU A 75 -4.26 44.02 -25.87
C LEU A 75 -5.07 45.08 -25.11
N LYS A 76 -4.42 45.75 -24.15
CA LYS A 76 -4.77 47.12 -23.76
C LYS A 76 -3.49 47.90 -23.44
N SER A 77 -2.89 48.44 -24.48
CA SER A 77 -2.06 49.65 -24.47
C SER A 77 -2.20 50.26 -25.87
N PRO A 78 -2.22 51.58 -26.06
CA PRO A 78 -2.01 52.68 -25.11
C PRO A 78 -3.30 53.26 -24.51
#